data_AF-A0A941RPK7-F1
#
_entry.id   AF-A0A941RPK7-F1
#
_cell.length_a   1.000
_cell.length_b   1.000
_cell.length_c   1.000
_cell.angle_alpha   90.00
_cell.angle_beta   90.00
_cell.angle_gamma   90.00
#
_symmetry.space_group_name_H-M   'P 1'
#
loop_
_entity.id
_entity.type
_entity.pdbx_description
1 polymer ?
#
loop_
_entity_poly.entity_id
_entity_poly.type
_entity_poly.pdbx_seq_one_letter_code
_entity_poly.pdbx_strand_id
1 'polypeptide(L)'
;MANFTTHIAIGTVVSGALATLTLAADVVAPQNLVAVTLAGALGSVLPDIDLKDSRPSRAMFAGLAIFASFAVLFNAATHYSIAELWLLWLGTLLLVRYGLHTIFHRLAVHRGIWHSILAAVFCAVATAIVFRHLLGKPEGVSWLAAAFMFVGYITHLTLDEIYSVDVMDTRIKSSFGTALKLFDRRHFYASVGMAAATVLAIMLSPQTSTFVHGLSSHDMWSGLEQRLLPSGKWFGILDGPHFASRKPELGETMTTGSIPAQRTGGTGATGVHPAATQAQRGAGEAAQPLPASQTPPAVSDPAAVTGAPRGNESP
;
A
#
# COMPACT_ATOMS: atom_id res chain seq x y z
N MET A 1 17.07 24.39 -6.40
CA MET A 1 16.29 23.37 -5.68
C MET A 1 15.02 24.04 -5.23
N ALA A 2 13.89 23.38 -5.49
CA ALA A 2 12.59 23.87 -5.01
C ALA A 2 12.55 23.79 -3.47
N ASN A 3 11.55 24.42 -2.85
CA ASN A 3 11.41 24.31 -1.40
C ASN A 3 10.64 23.01 -1.03
N PHE A 4 10.84 22.53 0.19
CA PHE A 4 10.17 21.31 0.70
C PHE A 4 8.65 21.31 0.49
N THR A 5 7.99 22.46 0.64
CA THR A 5 6.54 22.60 0.43
C THR A 5 6.14 22.35 -1.02
N THR A 6 6.93 22.82 -1.99
CA THR A 6 6.72 22.58 -3.42
C THR A 6 6.87 21.10 -3.73
N HIS A 7 7.90 20.44 -3.19
CA HIS A 7 8.12 19.02 -3.40
C HIS A 7 7.02 18.13 -2.86
N ILE A 8 6.53 18.39 -1.63
CA ILE A 8 5.41 17.61 -1.08
C ILE A 8 4.10 17.92 -1.81
N ALA A 9 3.85 19.18 -2.19
CA ALA A 9 2.62 19.56 -2.87
C ALA A 9 2.55 18.94 -4.28
N ILE A 10 3.57 19.15 -5.11
CA ILE A 10 3.61 18.60 -6.47
C ILE A 10 3.68 17.08 -6.43
N GLY A 11 4.49 16.51 -5.52
CA GLY A 11 4.54 15.06 -5.36
C GLY A 11 3.22 14.43 -4.95
N THR A 12 2.44 15.10 -4.10
CA THR A 12 1.09 14.66 -3.74
C THR A 12 0.14 14.72 -4.94
N VAL A 13 0.20 15.80 -5.73
CA VAL A 13 -0.61 15.94 -6.97
C VAL A 13 -0.25 14.86 -7.98
N VAL A 14 1.04 14.64 -8.26
CA VAL A 14 1.51 13.61 -9.19
C VAL A 14 1.12 12.21 -8.70
N SER A 15 1.31 11.94 -7.40
CA SER A 15 0.91 10.65 -6.81
C SER A 15 -0.59 10.44 -6.88
N GLY A 16 -1.39 11.47 -6.61
CA GLY A 16 -2.85 11.41 -6.72
C GLY A 16 -3.33 11.18 -8.15
N ALA A 17 -2.71 11.82 -9.14
CA ALA A 17 -3.00 11.60 -10.55
C ALA A 17 -2.61 10.18 -11.00
N LEU A 18 -1.48 9.66 -10.51
CA LEU A 18 -1.10 8.27 -10.76
C LEU A 18 -2.08 7.30 -10.09
N ALA A 19 -2.56 7.65 -8.89
CA ALA A 19 -3.55 6.88 -8.15
C ALA A 19 -4.87 6.77 -8.91
N THR A 20 -5.39 7.87 -9.47
CA THR A 20 -6.61 7.84 -10.29
C THR A 20 -6.42 7.05 -11.58
N LEU A 21 -5.24 7.11 -12.20
CA LEU A 21 -4.92 6.30 -13.37
C LEU A 21 -4.93 4.80 -13.04
N THR A 22 -4.31 4.42 -11.93
CA THR A 22 -4.26 3.01 -11.50
C THR A 22 -5.61 2.47 -11.03
N LEU A 23 -6.46 3.34 -10.48
CA LEU A 23 -7.87 3.02 -10.20
C LEU A 23 -8.65 2.79 -11.50
N ALA A 24 -8.47 3.67 -12.49
CA ALA A 24 -9.14 3.54 -13.78
C ALA A 24 -8.74 2.23 -14.48
N ALA A 25 -7.45 1.87 -14.43
CA ALA A 25 -6.91 0.63 -14.98
C ALA A 25 -7.25 -0.65 -14.17
N ASP A 26 -8.00 -0.55 -13.07
CA ASP A 26 -8.37 -1.66 -12.16
C ASP A 26 -7.16 -2.44 -11.60
N VAL A 27 -6.00 -1.77 -11.51
CA VAL A 27 -4.73 -2.38 -11.10
C VAL A 27 -4.66 -2.64 -9.59
N VAL A 28 -5.44 -1.90 -8.80
CA VAL A 28 -5.36 -1.94 -7.33
C VAL A 28 -6.73 -1.79 -6.67
N ALA A 29 -6.97 -2.61 -5.65
CA ALA A 29 -8.15 -2.48 -4.81
C ALA A 29 -8.15 -1.09 -4.11
N PRO A 30 -9.29 -0.39 -4.02
CA PRO A 30 -9.39 0.95 -3.43
C PRO A 30 -8.78 1.07 -2.02
N GLN A 31 -8.87 -0.01 -1.23
CA GLN A 31 -8.31 -0.12 0.11
C GLN A 31 -6.79 0.04 0.20
N ASN A 32 -6.04 -0.27 -0.86
CA ASN A 32 -4.58 -0.14 -0.89
C ASN A 32 -4.12 1.18 -1.52
N LEU A 33 -5.04 1.90 -2.17
CA LEU A 33 -4.76 3.05 -3.01
C LEU A 33 -4.22 4.23 -2.19
N VAL A 34 -4.78 4.44 -1.00
CA VAL A 34 -4.28 5.46 -0.05
C VAL A 34 -2.84 5.18 0.37
N ALA A 35 -2.52 3.94 0.72
CA ALA A 35 -1.18 3.57 1.17
C ALA A 35 -0.14 3.72 0.05
N VAL A 36 -0.47 3.30 -1.17
CA VAL A 36 0.38 3.43 -2.35
C VAL A 36 0.58 4.90 -2.74
N THR A 37 -0.49 5.72 -2.66
CA THR A 37 -0.42 7.17 -2.92
C THR A 37 0.48 7.88 -1.90
N LEU A 38 0.36 7.53 -0.61
CA LEU A 38 1.23 8.05 0.44
C LEU A 38 2.68 7.66 0.21
N ALA A 39 2.96 6.44 -0.27
CA ALA A 39 4.32 6.04 -0.64
C ALA A 39 4.91 6.94 -1.74
N GLY A 40 4.12 7.30 -2.75
CA GLY A 40 4.55 8.24 -3.79
C GLY A 40 4.79 9.65 -3.27
N ALA A 41 3.88 10.18 -2.44
CA ALA A 41 4.04 11.49 -1.83
C ALA A 41 5.25 11.56 -0.90
N LEU A 42 5.53 10.48 -0.15
CA LEU A 42 6.76 10.37 0.65
C LEU A 42 8.01 10.31 -0.23
N GLY A 43 7.95 9.63 -1.37
CA GLY A 43 9.05 9.59 -2.34
C GLY A 43 9.45 10.96 -2.85
N SER A 44 8.50 11.90 -2.97
CA SER A 44 8.81 13.25 -3.45
C SER A 44 9.54 14.14 -2.45
N VAL A 45 9.66 13.72 -1.19
CA VAL A 45 10.41 14.46 -0.15
C VAL A 45 11.58 13.65 0.41
N LEU A 46 11.67 12.36 0.07
CA LEU A 46 12.69 11.45 0.58
C LEU A 46 14.13 11.87 0.26
N PRO A 47 14.48 12.44 -0.91
CA PRO A 47 15.85 12.89 -1.19
C PRO A 47 16.35 13.96 -0.20
N ASP A 48 15.44 14.81 0.29
CA ASP A 48 15.73 15.90 1.22
C ASP A 48 15.99 15.43 2.67
N ILE A 49 15.80 14.15 2.95
CA ILE A 49 16.05 13.62 4.30
C ILE A 49 17.51 13.78 4.73
N ASP A 50 18.44 13.94 3.77
CA ASP A 50 19.87 14.21 4.00
C ASP A 50 20.22 15.68 4.31
N LEU A 51 19.23 16.56 4.43
CA LEU A 51 19.47 17.91 4.90
C LEU A 51 19.77 17.88 6.42
N LYS A 52 21.06 17.77 6.77
CA LYS A 52 21.59 17.85 8.14
C LYS A 52 20.95 19.01 8.92
N ASP A 53 20.37 18.69 10.07
CA ASP A 53 19.81 19.61 11.07
C ASP A 53 18.65 20.52 10.60
N SER A 54 17.93 20.11 9.55
CA SER A 54 16.74 20.83 9.11
C SER A 54 15.50 20.46 9.95
N ARG A 55 14.58 21.41 10.14
CA ARG A 55 13.25 21.14 10.73
C ARG A 55 12.48 20.05 9.93
N PRO A 56 12.48 20.06 8.58
CA PRO A 56 11.82 19.01 7.79
C PRO A 56 12.40 17.61 8.00
N SER A 57 13.73 17.43 7.96
CA SER A 57 14.33 16.10 8.14
C SER A 57 13.99 15.47 9.50
N ARG A 58 14.06 16.27 10.58
CA ARG A 58 13.61 15.82 11.92
C ARG A 58 12.14 15.43 11.97
N ALA A 59 11.28 16.16 11.27
CA ALA A 59 9.85 15.83 11.18
C ALA A 59 9.63 14.53 10.40
N MET A 60 10.37 14.30 9.31
CA MET A 60 10.31 13.05 8.53
C MET A 60 10.73 11.84 9.35
N PHE A 61 11.88 11.90 10.05
CA PHE A 61 12.30 10.81 10.92
C PHE A 61 11.36 10.59 12.11
N ALA A 62 10.75 11.66 12.64
CA ALA A 62 9.71 11.53 13.66
C ALA A 62 8.47 10.78 13.14
N GLY A 63 7.99 11.15 11.95
CA GLY A 63 6.87 10.48 11.29
C GLY A 63 7.19 9.01 10.97
N LEU A 64 8.38 8.74 10.43
CA LEU A 64 8.86 7.39 10.14
C LEU A 64 8.97 6.55 11.42
N ALA A 65 9.45 7.13 12.52
CA ALA A 65 9.54 6.44 13.80
C ALA A 65 8.15 6.07 14.34
N ILE A 66 7.19 7.01 14.29
CA ILE A 66 5.79 6.73 14.70
C ILE A 66 5.21 5.62 13.83
N PHE A 67 5.31 5.75 12.51
CA PHE A 67 4.80 4.75 11.57
C PHE A 67 5.41 3.36 11.82
N ALA A 68 6.74 3.27 11.89
CA ALA A 68 7.44 2.02 12.14
C ALA A 68 7.05 1.38 13.48
N SER A 69 6.88 2.20 14.53
CA SER A 69 6.47 1.71 15.86
C SER A 69 5.10 1.07 15.83
N PHE A 70 4.12 1.71 15.17
CA PHE A 70 2.79 1.14 15.00
C PHE A 70 2.79 -0.07 14.06
N ALA A 71 3.57 -0.04 12.99
CA ALA A 71 3.68 -1.17 12.07
C ALA A 71 4.23 -2.41 12.78
N VAL A 72 5.30 -2.26 13.59
CA VAL A 72 5.84 -3.34 14.42
C VAL A 72 4.83 -3.80 15.47
N LEU A 73 4.17 -2.87 16.17
CA LEU A 73 3.16 -3.20 17.18
C LEU A 73 2.01 -4.03 16.59
N PHE A 74 1.45 -3.64 15.45
CA PHE A 74 0.35 -4.37 14.81
C PHE A 74 0.79 -5.71 14.23
N ASN A 75 2.01 -5.80 13.71
CA ASN A 75 2.57 -7.06 13.22
C ASN A 75 2.81 -8.07 14.37
N ALA A 76 3.21 -7.57 15.54
CA ALA A 76 3.50 -8.37 16.72
C ALA A 76 2.27 -8.63 17.63
N ALA A 77 1.15 -7.94 17.39
CA ALA A 77 0.02 -7.84 18.32
C ALA A 77 -0.57 -9.19 18.76
N THR A 78 -0.54 -10.19 17.90
CA THR A 78 -1.11 -11.53 18.17
C THR A 78 -0.13 -12.49 18.85
N HIS A 79 1.14 -12.13 18.98
CA HIS A 79 2.21 -13.02 19.43
C HIS A 79 2.75 -12.68 20.83
N TYR A 80 2.52 -11.46 21.31
CA TYR A 80 3.10 -10.95 22.55
C TYR A 80 2.06 -10.34 23.48
N SER A 81 2.39 -10.27 24.76
CA SER A 81 1.57 -9.59 25.76
C SER A 81 1.54 -8.07 25.55
N ILE A 82 0.56 -7.38 26.14
CA ILE A 82 0.40 -5.92 26.02
C ILE A 82 1.67 -5.18 26.49
N ALA A 83 2.31 -5.66 27.56
CA ALA A 83 3.53 -5.05 28.09
C ALA A 83 4.71 -5.17 27.11
N GLU A 84 4.88 -6.36 26.50
CA GLU A 84 5.90 -6.58 25.46
C GLU A 84 5.63 -5.73 24.22
N LEU A 85 4.36 -5.57 23.82
CA LEU A 85 3.98 -4.70 22.70
C LEU A 85 4.28 -3.23 22.98
N TRP A 86 4.06 -2.74 24.20
CA TRP A 86 4.44 -1.38 24.58
C TRP A 86 5.96 -1.18 24.55
N LEU A 87 6.72 -2.19 24.98
CA LEU A 87 8.17 -2.17 24.93
C LEU A 87 8.68 -2.19 23.48
N LEU A 88 8.12 -3.04 22.62
CA LEU A 88 8.45 -3.07 21.18
C LEU A 88 8.09 -1.76 20.49
N TRP A 89 6.93 -1.19 20.80
CA TRP A 89 6.48 0.09 20.25
C TRP A 89 7.40 1.24 20.66
N LEU A 90 7.66 1.40 21.97
CA LEU A 90 8.53 2.46 22.47
C LEU A 90 9.98 2.24 22.04
N GLY A 91 10.45 1.00 22.07
CA GLY A 91 11.79 0.61 21.63
C GLY A 91 12.01 0.95 20.15
N THR A 92 11.06 0.59 19.28
CA THR A 92 11.11 0.95 17.86
C THR A 92 11.08 2.46 17.66
N LEU A 93 10.24 3.18 18.42
CA LEU A 93 10.13 4.64 18.33
C LEU A 93 11.47 5.30 18.62
N LEU A 94 12.12 4.94 19.73
CA LEU A 94 13.40 5.49 20.14
C LEU A 94 14.52 5.07 19.18
N LEU A 95 14.53 3.81 18.76
CA LEU A 95 15.52 3.26 17.83
C LEU A 95 15.48 3.98 16.49
N VAL A 96 14.31 4.17 15.89
CA VAL A 96 14.17 4.83 14.59
C VAL A 96 14.40 6.35 14.73
N ARG A 97 13.79 6.98 15.75
CA ARG A 97 13.87 8.44 15.94
C ARG A 97 15.29 8.92 16.21
N TYR A 98 16.04 8.20 17.05
CA TYR A 98 17.37 8.63 17.49
C TYR A 98 18.48 7.78 16.90
N GLY A 99 18.34 6.45 16.93
CA GLY A 99 19.34 5.51 16.42
C GLY A 99 19.49 5.63 14.90
N LEU A 100 18.42 5.35 14.15
CA LEU A 100 18.44 5.39 12.69
C LEU A 100 18.77 6.80 12.17
N HIS A 101 18.17 7.85 12.74
CA HIS A 101 18.50 9.25 12.41
C HIS A 101 20.01 9.54 12.56
N THR A 102 20.61 9.13 13.67
CA THR A 102 22.05 9.38 13.94
C THR A 102 22.94 8.59 12.98
N ILE A 103 22.64 7.31 12.75
CA ILE A 103 23.40 6.47 11.81
C ILE A 103 23.26 7.02 10.40
N PHE A 104 22.04 7.37 10.00
CA PHE A 104 21.74 7.92 8.68
C PHE A 104 22.59 9.17 8.40
N HIS A 105 22.60 10.17 9.28
CA HIS A 105 23.38 11.39 9.04
C HIS A 105 24.90 11.20 9.12
N ARG A 106 25.38 10.12 9.74
CA ARG A 106 26.80 9.72 9.70
C ARG A 106 27.18 9.10 8.36
N LEU A 107 26.26 8.35 7.73
CA LEU A 107 26.48 7.73 6.42
C LEU A 107 26.19 8.71 5.27
N ALA A 108 25.17 9.54 5.45
CA ALA A 108 24.72 10.56 4.51
C ALA A 108 25.56 11.85 4.67
N VAL A 109 26.89 11.71 4.65
CA VAL A 109 27.79 12.87 4.66
C VAL A 109 27.84 13.53 3.28
N HIS A 110 27.55 12.76 2.23
CA HIS A 110 27.61 13.19 0.85
C HIS A 110 26.20 13.30 0.24
N ARG A 111 25.61 14.51 0.32
CA ARG A 111 24.29 14.84 -0.24
C ARG A 111 24.05 14.38 -1.68
N GLY A 112 25.11 14.30 -2.48
CA GLY A 112 25.03 13.88 -3.88
C GLY A 112 24.51 12.46 -4.08
N ILE A 113 24.63 11.56 -3.10
CA ILE A 113 24.20 10.16 -3.24
C ILE A 113 22.67 10.05 -3.20
N TRP A 114 22.03 10.76 -2.27
CA TRP A 114 20.58 10.78 -2.11
C TRP A 114 19.89 11.61 -3.21
N HIS A 115 20.63 12.39 -3.99
CA HIS A 115 20.13 13.05 -5.21
C HIS A 115 20.57 12.28 -6.46
N SER A 116 20.27 10.97 -6.51
CA SER A 116 20.60 10.12 -7.64
C SER A 116 19.49 9.13 -7.98
N ILE A 117 19.46 8.68 -9.23
CA ILE A 117 18.51 7.65 -9.69
C ILE A 117 18.80 6.32 -8.97
N LEU A 118 20.05 6.00 -8.67
CA LEU A 118 20.39 4.80 -7.90
C LEU A 118 19.74 4.81 -6.51
N ALA A 119 19.75 5.96 -5.82
CA ALA A 119 19.03 6.11 -4.56
C ALA A 119 17.51 6.01 -4.74
N ALA A 120 16.96 6.53 -5.85
CA ALA A 120 15.55 6.35 -6.18
C ALA A 120 15.18 4.85 -6.33
N VAL A 121 16.00 4.07 -7.03
CA VAL A 121 15.82 2.62 -7.18
C VAL A 121 15.92 1.90 -5.83
N PHE A 122 16.94 2.24 -5.03
CA PHE A 122 17.08 1.69 -3.67
C PHE A 122 15.82 1.94 -2.84
N CYS A 123 15.33 3.17 -2.79
CA CYS A 123 14.14 3.55 -2.03
C CYS A 123 12.87 2.86 -2.54
N ALA A 124 12.74 2.69 -3.86
CA ALA A 124 11.64 1.95 -4.45
C ALA A 124 11.64 0.48 -4.02
N VAL A 125 12.79 -0.21 -4.14
CA VAL A 125 12.92 -1.62 -3.73
C VAL A 125 12.72 -1.77 -2.21
N ALA A 126 13.30 -0.87 -1.40
CA ALA A 126 13.07 -0.85 0.04
C ALA A 126 11.58 -0.70 0.38
N THR A 127 10.84 0.11 -0.39
CA THR A 127 9.38 0.25 -0.24
C THR A 127 8.66 -1.06 -0.56
N ALA A 128 9.05 -1.79 -1.61
CA ALA A 128 8.49 -3.11 -1.90
C ALA A 128 8.70 -4.10 -0.74
N ILE A 129 9.90 -4.11 -0.14
CA ILE A 129 10.22 -4.96 1.02
C ILE A 129 9.34 -4.59 2.21
N VAL A 130 9.20 -3.29 2.54
CA VAL A 130 8.36 -2.82 3.64
C VAL A 130 6.90 -3.20 3.41
N PHE A 131 6.37 -2.99 2.21
CA PHE A 131 4.98 -3.35 1.89
C PHE A 131 4.73 -4.86 1.98
N ARG A 132 5.70 -5.68 1.54
CA ARG A 132 5.56 -7.14 1.61
C ARG A 132 5.70 -7.66 3.04
N HIS A 133 6.79 -7.34 3.71
CA HIS A 133 7.18 -8.01 4.96
C HIS A 133 6.61 -7.33 6.20
N LEU A 134 6.51 -6.00 6.20
CA LEU A 134 6.03 -5.27 7.37
C LEU A 134 4.52 -5.06 7.33
N LEU A 135 3.97 -4.71 6.16
CA LEU A 135 2.53 -4.46 5.96
C LEU A 135 1.74 -5.68 5.47
N GLY A 136 2.41 -6.81 5.17
CA GLY A 136 1.75 -8.05 4.74
C GLY A 136 1.00 -7.94 3.41
N LYS A 137 1.38 -7.02 2.53
CA LYS A 137 0.67 -6.79 1.26
C LYS A 137 1.04 -7.82 0.18
N PRO A 138 0.13 -8.10 -0.77
CA PRO A 138 0.42 -8.92 -1.94
C PRO A 138 1.55 -8.32 -2.78
N GLU A 139 2.29 -9.17 -3.49
CA GLU A 139 3.48 -8.78 -4.26
C GLU A 139 3.20 -7.67 -5.29
N GLY A 140 2.08 -7.77 -6.01
CA GLY A 140 1.66 -6.74 -6.97
C GLY A 140 1.45 -5.37 -6.32
N VAL A 141 0.85 -5.31 -5.13
CA VAL A 141 0.63 -4.06 -4.39
C VAL A 141 1.95 -3.50 -3.87
N SER A 142 2.86 -4.36 -3.42
CA SER A 142 4.18 -3.95 -2.95
C SER A 142 5.02 -3.33 -4.06
N TRP A 143 5.02 -3.92 -5.25
CA TRP A 143 5.72 -3.37 -6.42
C TRP A 143 5.02 -2.13 -7.00
N LEU A 144 3.70 -2.04 -6.88
CA LEU A 144 2.97 -0.81 -7.21
C LEU A 144 3.37 0.33 -6.26
N ALA A 145 3.46 0.08 -4.95
CA ALA A 145 3.97 1.05 -3.99
C ALA A 145 5.40 1.48 -4.30
N ALA A 146 6.26 0.54 -4.72
CA ALA A 146 7.61 0.83 -5.18
C ALA A 146 7.62 1.73 -6.42
N ALA A 147 6.72 1.49 -7.39
CA ALA A 147 6.58 2.34 -8.56
C ALA A 147 6.13 3.76 -8.20
N PHE A 148 5.17 3.91 -7.28
CA PHE A 148 4.75 5.22 -6.78
C PHE A 148 5.89 5.95 -6.07
N MET A 149 6.59 5.26 -5.17
CA MET A 149 7.78 5.78 -4.50
C MET A 149 8.81 6.28 -5.52
N PHE A 150 9.11 5.47 -6.54
CA PHE A 150 10.04 5.83 -7.61
C PHE A 150 9.59 7.07 -8.37
N VAL A 151 8.33 7.12 -8.81
CA VAL A 151 7.78 8.28 -9.54
C VAL A 151 7.81 9.55 -8.68
N GLY A 152 7.46 9.45 -7.40
CA GLY A 152 7.60 10.55 -6.45
C GLY A 152 9.03 11.05 -6.34
N TYR A 153 9.99 10.13 -6.22
CA TYR A 153 11.42 10.45 -6.14
C TYR A 153 11.94 11.10 -7.42
N ILE A 154 11.56 10.60 -8.60
CA ILE A 154 11.91 11.21 -9.88
C ILE A 154 11.27 12.59 -10.02
N THR A 155 10.04 12.78 -9.52
CA THR A 155 9.40 14.10 -9.48
C THR A 155 10.23 15.08 -8.66
N HIS A 156 10.76 14.66 -7.51
CA HIS A 156 11.67 15.47 -6.70
C HIS A 156 12.90 15.90 -7.50
N LEU A 157 13.63 14.96 -8.09
CA LEU A 157 14.85 15.25 -8.86
C LEU A 157 14.56 16.17 -10.06
N THR A 158 13.41 15.96 -10.71
CA THR A 158 12.96 16.78 -11.84
C THR A 158 12.64 18.21 -11.41
N LEU A 159 11.95 18.39 -10.28
CA LEU A 159 11.67 19.72 -9.74
C LEU A 159 12.95 20.46 -9.38
N ASP A 160 13.92 19.79 -8.79
CA ASP A 160 15.19 20.41 -8.46
C ASP A 160 15.98 20.85 -9.69
N GLU A 161 15.86 20.12 -10.78
CA GLU A 161 16.43 20.47 -12.08
C GLU A 161 15.71 21.67 -12.71
N ILE A 162 14.37 21.65 -12.76
CA ILE A 162 13.56 22.76 -13.31
C ILE A 162 13.82 24.06 -12.53
N TYR A 163 13.80 24.00 -11.20
CA TYR A 163 14.09 25.17 -10.34
C TYR A 163 15.58 25.50 -10.24
N SER A 164 16.47 24.69 -10.84
CA SER A 164 17.87 25.06 -11.05
C SER A 164 18.06 25.94 -12.30
N VAL A 165 17.08 25.95 -13.22
CA VAL A 165 17.04 26.85 -14.37
C VAL A 165 16.28 28.10 -13.97
N ASP A 166 16.98 29.23 -13.92
CA ASP A 166 16.33 30.52 -13.66
C ASP A 166 15.63 30.98 -14.96
N VAL A 167 14.40 30.52 -15.16
CA VAL A 167 13.59 30.87 -16.36
C VAL A 167 13.19 32.34 -16.36
N MET A 168 13.25 33.02 -15.21
CA MET A 168 12.90 34.44 -15.06
C MET A 168 14.10 35.40 -15.11
N ASP A 169 15.34 34.89 -15.12
CA ASP A 169 16.52 35.75 -15.23
C ASP A 169 17.69 35.01 -15.91
N THR A 170 17.75 35.13 -17.24
CA THR A 170 18.77 34.72 -18.24
C THR A 170 20.14 34.12 -17.78
N ARG A 171 20.17 33.11 -16.90
CA ARG A 171 21.37 32.32 -16.56
C ARG A 171 21.03 30.85 -16.36
N ILE A 172 21.51 30.04 -17.29
CA ILE A 172 21.62 28.59 -17.10
C ILE A 172 22.75 28.35 -16.08
N LYS A 173 22.41 27.87 -14.88
CA LYS A 173 23.43 27.40 -13.93
C LYS A 173 24.13 26.19 -14.53
N SER A 174 25.44 26.11 -14.37
CA SER A 174 26.26 24.97 -14.86
C SER A 174 25.91 23.62 -14.20
N SER A 175 24.98 23.62 -13.24
CA SER A 175 24.39 22.43 -12.64
C SER A 175 23.25 21.82 -13.46
N PHE A 176 22.86 22.39 -14.60
CA PHE A 176 21.80 21.81 -15.43
C PHE A 176 22.18 20.38 -15.88
N GLY A 177 21.31 19.41 -15.60
CA GLY A 177 21.51 17.98 -15.88
C GLY A 177 22.28 17.22 -14.80
N THR A 178 22.50 17.80 -13.62
CA THR A 178 23.17 17.12 -12.51
C THR A 178 22.24 16.46 -11.50
N ALA A 179 20.95 16.77 -11.48
CA ALA A 179 20.00 16.19 -10.53
C ALA A 179 19.53 14.77 -10.93
N LEU A 180 19.49 14.47 -12.24
CA LEU A 180 19.18 13.14 -12.79
C LEU A 180 20.43 12.26 -12.97
N LYS A 181 21.47 12.46 -12.16
CA LYS A 181 22.66 11.60 -12.21
C LYS A 181 22.28 10.17 -11.82
N LEU A 182 22.75 9.22 -12.62
CA LEU A 182 22.62 7.80 -12.29
C LEU A 182 23.39 7.45 -11.01
N PHE A 183 24.57 8.04 -10.82
CA PHE A 183 25.42 7.85 -9.65
C PHE A 183 26.33 9.07 -9.42
N ASP A 184 26.75 9.31 -8.18
CA ASP A 184 27.69 10.39 -7.86
C ASP A 184 29.13 9.94 -8.15
N ARG A 185 29.70 10.47 -9.25
CA ARG A 185 31.09 10.22 -9.66
C ARG A 185 32.14 10.83 -8.73
N ARG A 186 31.77 11.87 -7.97
CA ARG A 186 32.72 12.57 -7.08
C ARG A 186 33.00 11.77 -5.81
N HIS A 187 32.06 10.93 -5.39
CA HIS A 187 32.15 10.08 -4.21
C HIS A 187 31.95 8.60 -4.57
N PHE A 188 32.84 8.08 -5.41
CA PHE A 188 32.74 6.73 -5.98
C PHE A 188 32.50 5.64 -4.92
N TYR A 189 33.24 5.64 -3.80
CA TYR A 189 33.07 4.65 -2.73
C TYR A 189 31.67 4.62 -2.13
N ALA A 190 31.07 5.80 -1.97
CA ALA A 190 29.75 5.90 -1.38
C ALA A 190 28.64 5.55 -2.39
N SER A 191 28.86 5.83 -3.68
CA SER A 191 28.04 5.31 -4.78
C SER A 191 28.12 3.78 -4.90
N VAL A 192 29.31 3.19 -4.72
CA VAL A 192 29.47 1.72 -4.67
C VAL A 192 28.75 1.13 -3.45
N GLY A 193 28.81 1.79 -2.29
CA GLY A 193 28.05 1.40 -1.11
C GLY A 193 26.54 1.39 -1.36
N MET A 194 26.01 2.45 -1.99
CA MET A 194 24.59 2.50 -2.38
C MET A 194 24.23 1.42 -3.41
N ALA A 195 25.11 1.16 -4.38
CA ALA A 195 24.90 0.11 -5.37
C ALA A 195 24.85 -1.28 -4.72
N ALA A 196 25.79 -1.57 -3.82
CA ALA A 196 25.80 -2.82 -3.06
C ALA A 196 24.55 -2.97 -2.19
N ALA A 197 24.11 -1.89 -1.51
CA ALA A 197 22.87 -1.88 -0.74
C ALA A 197 21.65 -2.10 -1.63
N THR A 198 21.63 -1.54 -2.84
CA THR A 198 20.56 -1.73 -3.84
C THR A 198 20.51 -3.18 -4.31
N VAL A 199 21.65 -3.78 -4.64
CA VAL A 199 21.72 -5.20 -5.04
C VAL A 199 21.23 -6.09 -3.91
N LEU A 200 21.69 -5.86 -2.67
CA LEU A 200 21.23 -6.60 -1.51
C LEU A 200 19.72 -6.46 -1.30
N ALA A 201 19.18 -5.25 -1.44
CA ALA A 201 17.74 -5.01 -1.36
C ALA A 201 16.98 -5.77 -2.47
N ILE A 202 17.49 -5.79 -3.70
CA ILE A 202 16.88 -6.56 -4.79
C ILE A 202 16.90 -8.06 -4.49
N MET A 203 17.97 -8.59 -3.91
CA MET A 203 18.04 -10.00 -3.51
C MET A 203 17.04 -10.36 -2.40
N LEU A 204 16.70 -9.41 -1.53
CA LEU A 204 15.68 -9.55 -0.48
C LEU A 204 14.27 -9.23 -0.98
N SER A 205 14.13 -8.69 -2.20
CA SER A 205 12.85 -8.19 -2.69
C SER A 205 11.88 -9.33 -3.06
N PRO A 206 10.57 -9.09 -2.94
CA PRO A 206 9.56 -10.07 -3.36
C PRO A 206 9.60 -10.32 -4.87
N GLN A 207 9.08 -11.47 -5.29
CA GLN A 207 9.01 -11.83 -6.71
C GLN A 207 8.30 -10.74 -7.54
N THR A 208 8.85 -10.43 -8.72
CA THR A 208 8.37 -9.35 -9.61
C THR A 208 7.34 -9.83 -10.64
N SER A 209 7.21 -11.14 -10.82
CA SER A 209 6.40 -11.77 -11.88
C SER A 209 4.96 -11.25 -11.89
N THR A 210 4.29 -11.24 -10.73
CA THR A 210 2.90 -10.79 -10.60
C THR A 210 2.70 -9.34 -11.07
N PHE A 211 3.64 -8.46 -10.77
CA PHE A 211 3.56 -7.05 -11.16
C PHE A 211 3.84 -6.86 -12.66
N VAL A 212 4.87 -7.50 -13.19
CA VAL A 212 5.24 -7.40 -14.61
C VAL A 212 4.13 -7.97 -15.49
N HIS A 213 3.55 -9.12 -15.11
CA HIS A 213 2.41 -9.71 -15.81
C HIS A 213 1.20 -8.78 -15.81
N GLY A 214 0.86 -8.18 -14.66
CA GLY A 214 -0.23 -7.20 -14.56
C GLY A 214 -0.04 -5.99 -15.49
N LEU A 215 1.18 -5.41 -15.50
CA LEU A 215 1.49 -4.24 -16.34
C LEU A 215 1.51 -4.56 -17.84
N SER A 216 1.89 -5.80 -18.19
CA SER A 216 1.93 -6.28 -19.58
C SER A 216 0.59 -6.81 -20.10
N SER A 217 -0.45 -6.86 -19.25
CA SER A 217 -1.73 -7.45 -19.62
C SER A 217 -2.50 -6.53 -20.57
N HIS A 218 -2.97 -7.09 -21.68
CA HIS A 218 -3.78 -6.38 -22.67
C HIS A 218 -5.11 -5.88 -22.07
N ASP A 219 -5.68 -6.64 -21.13
CA ASP A 219 -6.94 -6.30 -20.47
C ASP A 219 -6.85 -5.01 -19.65
N MET A 220 -5.74 -4.80 -18.93
CA MET A 220 -5.49 -3.55 -18.20
C MET A 220 -5.50 -2.33 -19.13
N TRP A 221 -4.81 -2.42 -20.28
CA TRP A 221 -4.73 -1.32 -21.25
C TRP A 221 -6.08 -1.04 -21.91
N SER A 222 -6.84 -2.09 -22.24
CA SER A 222 -8.18 -1.95 -22.82
C SER A 222 -9.19 -1.34 -21.84
N GLY A 223 -9.13 -1.73 -20.56
CA GLY A 223 -9.98 -1.16 -19.50
C GLY A 223 -9.62 0.30 -19.19
N LEU A 224 -8.32 0.64 -19.25
CA LEU A 224 -7.85 2.00 -19.12
C LEU A 224 -8.35 2.88 -20.28
N GLU A 225 -8.22 2.42 -21.54
CA GLU A 225 -8.73 3.13 -22.72
C GLU A 225 -10.24 3.43 -22.60
N GLN A 226 -11.02 2.45 -22.13
CA GLN A 226 -12.47 2.61 -21.94
C GLN A 226 -12.85 3.59 -20.83
N ARG A 227 -12.01 3.76 -19.81
CA ARG A 227 -12.28 4.63 -18.66
C ARG A 227 -11.58 5.99 -18.72
N LEU A 228 -10.61 6.15 -19.63
CA LEU A 228 -9.88 7.39 -19.86
C LEU A 228 -10.76 8.47 -20.50
N LEU A 229 -11.64 8.09 -21.42
CA LEU A 229 -12.52 9.00 -22.15
C LEU A 229 -14.00 8.65 -21.90
N PRO A 230 -14.88 9.66 -21.78
CA PRO A 230 -16.30 9.44 -21.62
C PRO A 230 -16.86 8.78 -22.89
N SER A 231 -17.39 7.56 -22.77
CA SER A 231 -18.01 6.81 -23.87
C SER A 231 -19.48 7.21 -24.15
N GLY A 232 -20.02 8.15 -23.38
CA GLY A 232 -21.40 8.62 -23.45
C GLY A 232 -21.50 10.09 -23.03
N LYS A 233 -22.43 10.42 -22.11
CA LYS A 233 -22.58 11.80 -21.62
C LYS A 233 -21.45 12.19 -20.67
N TRP A 234 -20.69 13.22 -21.03
CA TRP A 234 -19.73 13.89 -20.16
C TRP A 234 -20.47 14.47 -18.93
N PHE A 235 -20.13 13.95 -17.75
CA PHE A 235 -20.77 14.27 -16.46
C PHE A 235 -22.30 14.11 -16.45
N GLY A 236 -22.87 13.31 -17.38
CA GLY A 236 -24.32 13.16 -17.51
C GLY A 236 -25.06 14.36 -18.12
N ILE A 237 -24.35 15.43 -18.50
CA ILE A 237 -24.94 16.72 -18.91
C ILE A 237 -24.67 17.03 -20.39
N LEU A 238 -23.45 16.75 -20.86
CA LEU A 238 -23.02 17.07 -22.22
C LEU A 238 -22.85 15.78 -23.00
N ASP A 239 -23.38 15.65 -24.21
CA ASP A 239 -23.07 14.49 -25.05
C ASP A 239 -21.56 14.52 -25.36
N GLY A 240 -20.84 13.49 -24.91
CA GLY A 240 -19.40 13.40 -25.11
C GLY A 240 -19.07 13.19 -26.58
N PRO A 241 -17.86 13.58 -27.04
CA PRO A 241 -17.46 13.26 -28.39
C PRO A 241 -17.40 11.73 -28.52
N HIS A 242 -18.11 11.18 -29.50
CA HIS A 242 -18.08 9.75 -29.81
C HIS A 242 -16.69 9.37 -30.37
N PHE A 243 -15.74 9.10 -29.48
CA PHE A 243 -14.51 8.41 -29.84
C PHE A 243 -14.82 6.92 -29.96
N ALA A 244 -14.48 6.33 -31.10
CA ALA A 244 -14.86 4.96 -31.47
C ALA A 244 -14.22 3.92 -30.54
N SER A 245 -14.87 3.59 -29.43
CA SER A 245 -14.47 2.47 -28.57
C SER A 245 -14.97 1.16 -29.17
N ARG A 246 -14.05 0.25 -29.49
CA ARG A 246 -14.37 -1.10 -29.98
C ARG A 246 -14.94 -1.93 -28.80
N LYS A 247 -16.19 -2.37 -28.92
CA LYS A 247 -16.88 -3.25 -27.95
C LYS A 247 -16.09 -4.57 -27.77
N PRO A 248 -15.73 -5.00 -26.56
CA PRO A 248 -15.15 -6.33 -26.36
C PRO A 248 -16.25 -7.41 -26.35
N GLU A 249 -15.99 -8.56 -26.96
CA GLU A 249 -16.75 -9.78 -26.75
C GLU A 249 -16.51 -10.30 -25.33
N LEU A 250 -17.60 -10.68 -24.65
CA LEU A 250 -17.58 -11.27 -23.32
C LEU A 250 -17.01 -12.70 -23.37
N GLY A 251 -15.78 -12.89 -22.89
CA GLY A 251 -15.15 -14.20 -22.75
C GLY A 251 -14.28 -14.30 -21.49
N GLU A 252 -14.70 -15.19 -20.59
CA GLU A 252 -14.01 -15.77 -19.43
C GLU A 252 -13.57 -14.89 -18.25
N THR A 253 -14.28 -15.08 -17.14
CA THR A 253 -13.96 -14.62 -15.78
C THR A 253 -12.64 -15.21 -15.28
N MET A 254 -11.61 -14.36 -15.09
CA MET A 254 -10.45 -14.70 -14.26
C MET A 254 -10.53 -14.00 -12.90
N THR A 255 -10.43 -14.80 -11.85
CA THR A 255 -10.59 -14.41 -10.44
C THR A 255 -9.32 -13.72 -9.90
N THR A 256 -9.29 -12.39 -9.92
CA THR A 256 -8.35 -11.57 -9.13
C THR A 256 -9.09 -10.87 -7.98
N GLY A 257 -9.66 -11.64 -7.05
CA GLY A 257 -10.20 -11.12 -5.79
C GLY A 257 -11.18 -9.94 -5.88
N SER A 258 -11.83 -9.74 -7.01
CA SER A 258 -12.84 -8.71 -7.24
C SER A 258 -14.22 -9.22 -6.79
N ILE A 259 -15.05 -8.27 -6.35
CA ILE A 259 -16.34 -8.46 -5.67
C ILE A 259 -17.20 -9.56 -6.34
N PRO A 260 -17.75 -10.54 -5.60
CA PRO A 260 -18.70 -11.49 -6.17
C PRO A 260 -19.99 -10.75 -6.55
N ALA A 261 -20.37 -10.84 -7.82
CA ALA A 261 -21.63 -10.28 -8.32
C ALA A 261 -22.82 -10.96 -7.65
N GLN A 262 -23.50 -10.22 -6.78
CA GLN A 262 -24.74 -10.64 -6.14
C GLN A 262 -25.85 -10.69 -7.21
N ARG A 263 -26.27 -11.90 -7.63
CA ARG A 263 -27.43 -12.07 -8.52
C ARG A 263 -28.71 -11.71 -7.75
N THR A 264 -29.26 -10.53 -7.99
CA THR A 264 -30.64 -10.20 -7.63
C THR A 264 -31.58 -10.83 -8.65
N GLY A 265 -32.24 -11.94 -8.27
CA GLY A 265 -33.28 -12.58 -9.05
C GLY A 265 -34.68 -12.11 -8.63
N GLY A 266 -35.40 -11.51 -9.59
CA GLY A 266 -36.84 -11.25 -9.62
C GLY A 266 -37.14 -10.78 -11.05
N THR A 267 -38.18 -11.17 -11.78
CA THR A 267 -39.49 -11.79 -11.55
C THR A 267 -39.90 -12.37 -12.93
N GLY A 268 -40.38 -13.61 -13.06
CA GLY A 268 -41.82 -13.91 -13.18
C GLY A 268 -42.33 -13.98 -14.64
N ALA A 269 -42.82 -15.16 -15.08
CA ALA A 269 -44.07 -15.37 -15.87
C ALA A 269 -44.08 -16.69 -16.69
N THR A 270 -44.92 -17.62 -16.24
CA THR A 270 -45.88 -18.47 -16.99
C THR A 270 -45.50 -19.22 -18.28
N GLY A 271 -45.68 -20.55 -18.25
CA GLY A 271 -45.88 -21.40 -19.43
C GLY A 271 -46.22 -22.85 -19.03
N VAL A 272 -47.38 -23.34 -19.45
CA VAL A 272 -48.05 -24.59 -19.04
C VAL A 272 -47.60 -25.80 -19.92
N HIS A 273 -47.41 -26.97 -19.27
CA HIS A 273 -47.44 -28.42 -19.65
C HIS A 273 -47.72 -28.91 -21.11
N PRO A 274 -47.51 -30.22 -21.49
CA PRO A 274 -47.15 -31.43 -20.69
C PRO A 274 -46.13 -32.46 -21.29
N ALA A 275 -45.68 -33.35 -20.40
CA ALA A 275 -45.41 -34.80 -20.51
C ALA A 275 -44.59 -35.43 -21.67
N ALA A 276 -43.50 -36.11 -21.31
CA ALA A 276 -43.16 -37.44 -21.84
C ALA A 276 -42.35 -38.28 -20.83
N THR A 277 -42.81 -39.50 -20.68
CA THR A 277 -42.40 -40.60 -19.80
C THR A 277 -41.02 -41.17 -20.13
N GLN A 278 -40.19 -41.47 -19.12
CA GLN A 278 -39.43 -42.72 -19.10
C GLN A 278 -39.13 -43.16 -17.67
N ALA A 279 -39.56 -44.39 -17.39
CA ALA A 279 -39.45 -45.08 -16.13
C ALA A 279 -38.12 -45.84 -16.04
N GLN A 280 -37.49 -45.86 -14.86
CA GLN A 280 -36.70 -47.02 -14.46
C GLN A 280 -36.84 -47.22 -12.95
N ARG A 281 -37.45 -48.36 -12.59
CA ARG A 281 -37.65 -48.86 -11.22
C ARG A 281 -36.45 -49.69 -10.77
N GLY A 282 -36.23 -49.65 -9.46
CA GLY A 282 -35.77 -50.77 -8.64
C GLY A 282 -34.43 -50.52 -7.94
N ALA A 283 -34.18 -50.82 -6.67
CA ALA A 283 -34.95 -51.10 -5.45
C ALA A 283 -33.90 -51.45 -4.36
N GLY A 284 -34.19 -51.19 -3.08
CA GLY A 284 -33.43 -51.67 -1.91
C GLY A 284 -32.75 -50.51 -1.15
N GLU A 285 -33.28 -49.89 -0.09
CA GLU A 285 -33.91 -50.33 1.18
C GLU A 285 -32.94 -50.22 2.38
N ALA A 286 -33.49 -49.64 3.46
CA ALA A 286 -33.01 -49.50 4.85
C ALA A 286 -31.87 -48.51 5.14
N ALA A 287 -31.82 -47.76 6.24
CA ALA A 287 -32.74 -47.28 7.28
C ALA A 287 -31.84 -46.45 8.23
N GLN A 288 -32.24 -45.22 8.59
CA GLN A 288 -31.64 -44.48 9.72
C GLN A 288 -32.30 -44.95 11.04
N PRO A 289 -31.75 -44.65 12.24
CA PRO A 289 -32.00 -43.33 12.83
C PRO A 289 -30.88 -42.74 13.72
N LEU A 290 -31.02 -41.42 13.93
CA LEU A 290 -30.42 -40.57 14.98
C LEU A 290 -30.58 -41.15 16.41
N PRO A 291 -29.86 -40.57 17.39
CA PRO A 291 -30.53 -40.23 18.63
C PRO A 291 -30.32 -38.76 19.07
N ALA A 292 -31.18 -38.41 20.02
CA ALA A 292 -31.63 -37.09 20.42
C ALA A 292 -30.72 -36.33 21.40
N SER A 293 -30.99 -35.03 21.44
CA SER A 293 -30.71 -34.00 22.45
C SER A 293 -30.95 -34.39 23.92
N GLN A 294 -30.06 -33.94 24.82
CA GLN A 294 -30.38 -33.60 26.22
C GLN A 294 -29.61 -32.35 26.69
N THR A 295 -30.33 -31.54 27.47
CA THR A 295 -30.13 -30.17 27.97
C THR A 295 -29.21 -30.10 29.23
N PRO A 296 -28.83 -28.90 29.72
CA PRO A 296 -27.72 -28.66 30.67
C PRO A 296 -28.13 -28.77 32.15
N PRO A 297 -27.19 -28.81 33.12
CA PRO A 297 -27.55 -28.73 34.52
C PRO A 297 -27.75 -27.28 34.99
N ALA A 298 -28.83 -27.12 35.74
CA ALA A 298 -29.27 -25.91 36.41
C ALA A 298 -28.54 -25.63 37.72
N VAL A 299 -28.62 -24.35 38.10
CA VAL A 299 -28.37 -23.77 39.42
C VAL A 299 -29.22 -24.46 40.50
N SER A 300 -28.62 -24.68 41.67
CA SER A 300 -29.34 -24.91 42.94
C SER A 300 -28.68 -24.11 44.07
N ASP A 301 -29.55 -23.43 44.81
CA ASP A 301 -29.38 -22.29 45.72
C ASP A 301 -29.03 -22.72 47.18
N PRO A 302 -28.98 -21.80 48.18
CA PRO A 302 -28.15 -21.88 49.38
C PRO A 302 -28.81 -22.52 50.61
N ALA A 303 -27.99 -22.86 51.61
CA ALA A 303 -28.41 -23.17 52.97
C ALA A 303 -27.48 -22.52 54.00
N ALA A 304 -28.07 -22.10 55.11
CA ALA A 304 -27.63 -21.03 55.99
C ALA A 304 -27.15 -21.49 57.40
N VAL A 305 -26.73 -20.50 58.19
CA VAL A 305 -26.66 -20.40 59.67
C VAL A 305 -25.46 -21.13 60.34
N THR A 306 -24.52 -20.43 60.99
CA THR A 306 -24.62 -19.96 62.40
C THR A 306 -23.36 -19.20 62.82
N GLY A 307 -23.50 -18.14 63.64
CA GLY A 307 -22.45 -17.70 64.57
C GLY A 307 -22.10 -16.20 64.58
N ALA A 308 -22.92 -15.37 65.24
CA ALA A 308 -22.49 -14.12 65.87
C ALA A 308 -22.13 -14.42 67.35
N PRO A 309 -21.33 -13.58 68.06
CA PRO A 309 -21.92 -12.40 68.70
C PRO A 309 -21.05 -11.13 68.70
N ARG A 310 -21.68 -10.08 69.26
CA ARG A 310 -21.40 -8.63 69.29
C ARG A 310 -20.25 -8.19 70.21
N GLY A 311 -19.82 -6.93 70.03
CA GLY A 311 -19.17 -6.07 71.04
C GLY A 311 -18.30 -4.98 70.39
N ASN A 312 -18.84 -3.85 69.90
CA ASN A 312 -19.13 -2.58 70.59
C ASN A 312 -17.89 -1.72 70.93
N GLU A 313 -18.03 -0.41 70.63
CA GLU A 313 -17.36 0.77 71.24
C GLU A 313 -16.21 1.47 70.47
N SER A 314 -16.57 2.64 69.94
CA SER A 314 -15.74 3.84 69.72
C SER A 314 -15.25 4.41 71.07
N PRO A 315 -14.33 5.39 71.12
CA PRO A 315 -14.50 6.75 70.55
C PRO A 315 -13.53 7.10 69.42
#